data_AF-A0A538S743-F1
#
_entry.id   AF-A0A538S743-F1
#
_cell.length_a   1.000
_cell.length_b   1.000
_cell.length_c   1.000
_cell.angle_alpha   90.00
_cell.angle_beta   90.00
_cell.angle_gamma   90.00
#
_symmetry.space_group_name_H-M   'P 1'
#
loop_
_entity.id
_entity.type
_entity.pdbx_description
1 polymer ?
#
loop_
_entity_poly.entity_id
_entity_poly.type
_entity_poly.pdbx_seq_one_letter_code
_entity_poly.pdbx_strand_id
1 'polypeptide(L)'
;MRDRWAWLTLFALVPAVVHSLGAPFGEAVAEDFDFLHSALLLRRHGFFDGGGSLAFWRPLAHQVYYSVLGETILSHPRIIAFLHSALLGVGSLLLYRVLRRSWPGSHAAAAATFPLFLESVRELIAWPSHFVDLGSYFFAVLALHEAAFRRMPSALLSLLASLLCKESGVVVALLLP
;
A
#
# COMPACT_ATOMS: atom_id res chain seq x y z
N MET A 1 -12.39 14.58 -22.04
CA MET A 1 -12.33 15.39 -20.80
C MET A 1 -12.93 14.60 -19.64
N ARG A 2 -12.09 14.35 -18.63
CA ARG A 2 -12.34 14.00 -17.22
C ARG A 2 -13.55 13.10 -16.93
N ASP A 3 -13.31 11.79 -16.89
CA ASP A 3 -14.18 10.85 -16.18
C ASP A 3 -14.37 11.33 -14.73
N ARG A 4 -15.54 11.91 -14.45
CA ARG A 4 -15.84 12.57 -13.17
C ARG A 4 -15.75 11.60 -12.00
N TRP A 5 -16.07 10.33 -12.25
CA TRP A 5 -16.02 9.27 -11.26
C TRP A 5 -14.58 8.90 -10.89
N ALA A 6 -13.65 8.93 -11.86
CA ALA A 6 -12.22 8.76 -11.56
C ALA A 6 -11.67 9.88 -10.66
N TRP A 7 -12.12 11.12 -10.88
CA TRP A 7 -11.77 12.25 -10.00
C TRP A 7 -12.39 12.11 -8.62
N LEU A 8 -13.65 11.68 -8.54
CA LEU A 8 -14.30 11.39 -7.26
C LEU A 8 -13.52 10.34 -6.47
N THR A 9 -13.04 9.28 -7.13
CA THR A 9 -12.20 8.26 -6.51
C THR A 9 -10.93 8.85 -5.90
N LEU A 10 -10.25 9.75 -6.62
CA LEU A 10 -9.07 10.45 -6.09
C LEU A 10 -9.42 11.40 -4.94
N PHE A 11 -10.50 12.18 -5.07
CA PHE A 11 -10.92 13.13 -4.05
C PHE A 11 -11.49 12.45 -2.79
N ALA A 12 -11.90 11.20 -2.86
CA ALA A 12 -12.31 10.41 -1.69
C ALA A 12 -11.16 10.18 -0.69
N LEU A 13 -9.90 10.37 -1.10
CA LEU A 13 -8.76 10.38 -0.20
C LEU A 13 -8.77 11.59 0.75
N VAL A 14 -9.35 12.72 0.33
CA VAL A 14 -9.32 13.97 1.12
C VAL A 14 -10.01 13.79 2.48
N PRO A 15 -11.24 13.24 2.58
CA PRO A 15 -11.85 12.91 3.86
C PRO A 15 -10.98 12.00 4.73
N ALA A 16 -10.34 10.98 4.17
CA ALA A 16 -9.49 10.04 4.92
C ALA A 16 -8.26 10.75 5.54
N VAL A 17 -7.60 11.61 4.77
CA VAL A 17 -6.46 12.42 5.27
C VAL A 17 -6.93 13.44 6.30
N VAL A 18 -8.04 14.14 6.04
CA VAL A 18 -8.62 15.12 6.97
C VAL A 18 -9.02 14.46 8.30
N HIS A 19 -9.61 13.27 8.25
CA HIS A 19 -9.99 12.52 9.44
C HIS A 19 -8.78 11.95 10.21
N SER A 20 -7.61 11.93 9.58
CA SER A 20 -6.35 11.51 10.21
C SER A 20 -5.59 12.69 10.83
N LEU A 21 -6.07 13.93 10.69
CA LEU A 21 -5.43 15.11 11.30
C LEU A 21 -5.32 14.95 12.82
N GLY A 22 -4.15 15.31 13.36
CA GLY A 22 -3.81 15.13 14.78
C GLY A 22 -3.12 13.81 15.08
N ALA A 23 -3.08 12.86 14.14
CA ALA A 23 -2.21 11.69 14.24
C ALA A 23 -0.73 12.07 13.94
N PRO A 24 0.24 11.33 14.52
CA PRO A 24 1.66 11.53 14.24
C PRO A 24 2.01 10.98 12.85
N PHE A 25 1.78 11.79 11.81
CA PHE A 25 1.84 11.35 10.41
C PHE A 25 3.20 10.81 9.97
N GLY A 26 3.25 9.49 9.79
CA GLY A 26 4.40 8.73 9.30
C GLY A 26 5.51 8.61 10.34
N GLU A 27 5.24 8.97 11.60
CA GLU A 27 6.22 8.85 12.68
C GLU A 27 6.39 7.39 13.07
N ALA A 28 7.63 7.01 13.33
CA ALA A 28 7.95 5.67 13.80
C ALA A 28 7.39 5.43 15.21
N VAL A 29 6.75 4.29 15.41
CA VAL A 29 6.29 3.79 16.72
C VAL A 29 7.04 2.51 17.09
N ALA A 30 6.68 1.89 18.22
CA ALA A 30 7.44 0.81 18.85
C ALA A 30 7.87 -0.31 17.88
N GLU A 31 6.97 -0.80 17.03
CA GLU A 31 7.25 -1.90 16.09
C GLU A 31 8.26 -1.50 15.00
N ASP A 32 8.28 -0.22 14.61
CA ASP A 32 9.16 0.26 13.54
C ASP A 32 10.63 0.26 13.95
N PHE A 33 10.91 0.40 15.25
CA PHE A 33 12.27 0.55 15.75
C PHE A 33 13.12 -0.72 15.58
N ASP A 34 12.53 -1.91 15.63
CA ASP A 34 13.28 -3.15 15.35
C ASP A 34 13.70 -3.21 13.87
N PHE A 35 12.83 -2.78 12.96
CA PHE A 35 13.13 -2.71 11.53
C PHE A 35 14.17 -1.62 11.22
N LEU A 36 14.02 -0.44 11.82
CA LEU A 36 14.96 0.67 11.69
C LEU A 36 16.34 0.34 12.27
N HIS A 37 16.38 -0.32 13.42
CA HIS A 37 17.63 -0.79 14.04
C HIS A 37 18.32 -1.82 13.13
N SER A 38 17.57 -2.79 12.61
CA SER A 38 18.10 -3.79 11.68
C SER A 38 18.64 -3.15 10.39
N ALA A 39 17.88 -2.24 9.79
CA ALA A 39 18.21 -1.61 8.51
C ALA A 39 19.35 -0.58 8.61
N LEU A 40 19.27 0.36 9.57
CA LEU A 40 20.16 1.52 9.62
C LEU A 40 21.42 1.26 10.46
N LEU A 41 21.26 0.61 11.60
CA LEU A 41 22.36 0.43 12.56
C LEU A 41 23.11 -0.88 12.31
N LEU A 42 22.38 -1.99 12.18
CA LEU A 42 23.00 -3.30 11.90
C LEU A 42 23.34 -3.49 10.41
N ARG A 43 22.80 -2.65 9.52
CA ARG A 43 22.95 -2.76 8.06
C ARG A 43 22.67 -4.18 7.55
N ARG A 44 21.68 -4.84 8.15
CA ARG A 44 21.23 -6.18 7.73
C ARG A 44 20.25 -6.02 6.58
N HIS A 45 20.67 -6.50 5.42
CA HIS A 45 19.91 -6.43 4.17
C HIS A 45 19.57 -7.84 3.65
N GLY A 46 19.51 -8.83 4.55
CA GLY A 46 19.22 -10.21 4.20
C GLY A 46 17.77 -10.35 3.71
N PHE A 47 17.59 -10.74 2.45
CA PHE A 47 16.25 -10.93 1.90
C PHE A 47 15.49 -12.12 2.51
N PHE A 48 16.20 -13.05 3.14
CA PHE A 48 15.66 -14.28 3.71
C PHE A 48 15.58 -14.28 5.24
N ASP A 49 15.88 -13.15 5.89
CA ASP A 49 15.64 -12.95 7.33
C ASP A 49 14.30 -12.24 7.57
N GLY A 50 13.89 -12.02 8.83
CA GLY A 50 12.63 -11.33 9.15
C GLY A 50 12.73 -9.79 9.15
N GLY A 51 13.87 -9.22 8.77
CA GLY A 51 14.10 -7.77 8.73
C GLY A 51 14.12 -7.07 10.10
N GLY A 52 14.18 -7.82 11.20
CA GLY A 52 13.99 -7.30 12.56
C GLY A 52 12.84 -8.02 13.29
N SER A 53 11.90 -8.61 12.55
CA SER A 53 10.86 -9.48 13.11
C SER A 53 11.37 -10.91 13.30
N LEU A 54 10.94 -11.55 14.40
CA LEU A 54 11.07 -13.00 14.60
C LEU A 54 9.81 -13.78 14.18
N ALA A 55 8.70 -13.08 13.94
CA ALA A 55 7.40 -13.69 13.71
C ALA A 55 7.05 -13.79 12.22
N PHE A 56 7.54 -12.87 11.38
CA PHE A 56 7.07 -12.74 10.00
C PHE A 56 8.20 -12.51 9.00
N TRP A 57 8.07 -13.14 7.83
CA TRP A 57 8.95 -12.93 6.68
C TRP A 57 8.26 -12.06 5.62
N ARG A 58 8.51 -10.73 5.64
CA ARG A 58 7.92 -9.73 4.73
C ARG A 58 9.00 -8.92 4.01
N PRO A 59 9.75 -9.53 3.07
CA PRO A 59 10.95 -8.93 2.48
C PRO A 59 10.74 -7.55 1.87
N LEU A 60 9.61 -7.32 1.20
CA LEU A 60 9.36 -6.01 0.59
C LEU A 60 9.01 -4.95 1.63
N ALA A 61 8.22 -5.33 2.64
CA ALA A 61 7.67 -4.38 3.60
C ALA A 61 8.57 -4.11 4.81
N HIS A 62 9.41 -5.06 5.20
CA HIS A 62 10.34 -4.89 6.31
C HIS A 62 11.75 -4.58 5.80
N GLN A 63 12.32 -5.39 4.91
CA GLN A 63 13.70 -5.16 4.47
C GLN A 63 13.84 -4.06 3.43
N VAL A 64 13.14 -4.15 2.30
CA VAL A 64 13.29 -3.16 1.21
C VAL A 64 12.79 -1.80 1.66
N TYR A 65 11.58 -1.73 2.22
CA TYR A 65 10.98 -0.48 2.65
C TYR A 65 11.85 0.26 3.69
N TYR A 66 12.28 -0.40 4.77
CA TYR A 66 13.09 0.28 5.80
C TYR A 66 14.55 0.52 5.40
N SER A 67 15.14 -0.31 4.54
CA SER A 67 16.49 -0.02 4.01
C SER A 67 16.51 1.20 3.09
N VAL A 68 15.43 1.40 2.32
CA VAL A 68 15.32 2.53 1.38
C VAL A 68 14.82 3.80 2.08
N LEU A 69 13.82 3.67 2.96
CA LEU A 69 13.11 4.82 3.54
C LEU A 69 13.44 5.07 5.01
N GLY A 70 14.24 4.23 5.67
CA GLY A 70 14.50 4.32 7.12
C GLY A 70 14.99 5.70 7.59
N GLU A 71 15.96 6.29 6.89
CA GLU A 71 16.42 7.64 7.20
C GLU A 71 15.33 8.70 6.99
N THR A 72 14.47 8.51 5.98
CA THR A 72 13.35 9.42 5.69
C THR A 72 12.25 9.28 6.72
N ILE A 73 11.97 8.07 7.22
CA ILE A 73 11.01 7.82 8.31
C ILE A 73 11.42 8.62 9.56
N LEU A 74 12.71 8.65 9.89
CA LEU A 74 13.21 9.37 11.06
C LEU A 74 13.31 10.88 10.86
N SER A 75 13.76 11.33 9.69
CA SER A 75 14.04 12.76 9.43
C SER A 75 12.85 13.54 8.89
N HIS A 76 11.98 12.90 8.12
CA HIS A 76 10.87 13.52 7.40
C HIS A 76 9.62 12.61 7.37
N PRO A 77 9.05 12.23 8.54
CA PRO A 77 7.94 11.28 8.63
C PRO A 77 6.72 11.67 7.79
N ARG A 78 6.45 12.96 7.62
CA ARG A 78 5.34 13.45 6.78
C ARG A 78 5.46 13.05 5.29
N ILE A 79 6.68 12.84 4.78
CA ILE A 79 6.89 12.34 3.41
C ILE A 79 6.37 10.90 3.30
N ILE A 80 6.52 10.10 4.36
CA ILE A 80 6.02 8.73 4.43
C ILE A 80 4.49 8.72 4.44
N ALA A 81 3.86 9.56 5.25
CA ALA A 81 2.41 9.70 5.25
C ALA A 81 1.88 10.16 3.88
N PHE A 82 2.58 11.08 3.20
CA PHE A 82 2.25 11.49 1.84
C PHE A 82 2.37 10.32 0.85
N LEU A 83 3.47 9.56 0.90
CA LEU A 83 3.68 8.37 0.08
C LEU A 83 2.55 7.36 0.30
N HIS A 84 2.20 7.07 1.55
CA HIS A 84 1.16 6.12 1.88
C HIS A 84 -0.21 6.58 1.36
N SER A 85 -0.53 7.85 1.54
CA SER A 85 -1.74 8.48 1.01
C SER A 85 -1.78 8.42 -0.53
N ALA A 86 -0.66 8.69 -1.19
CA ALA A 86 -0.55 8.61 -2.64
C ALA A 86 -0.75 7.18 -3.16
N LEU A 87 -0.13 6.19 -2.52
CA LEU A 87 -0.31 4.78 -2.87
C LEU A 87 -1.76 4.32 -2.67
N LEU A 88 -2.43 4.74 -1.58
CA LEU A 88 -3.86 4.50 -1.36
C LEU A 88 -4.71 5.11 -2.48
N GLY A 89 -4.49 6.37 -2.82
CA GLY A 89 -5.23 7.07 -3.87
C GLY A 89 -5.02 6.45 -5.25
N VAL A 90 -3.78 6.09 -5.59
CA VAL A 90 -3.47 5.41 -6.86
C VAL A 90 -4.05 4.00 -6.88
N GLY A 91 -3.94 3.24 -5.79
CA GLY A 91 -4.56 1.92 -5.66
C GLY A 91 -6.07 1.99 -5.89
N SER A 92 -6.75 2.93 -5.24
CA SER A 92 -8.18 3.15 -5.45
C SER A 92 -8.50 3.51 -6.91
N LEU A 93 -7.71 4.38 -7.55
CA LEU A 93 -7.89 4.73 -8.96
C LEU A 93 -7.67 3.53 -9.91
N LEU A 94 -6.68 2.68 -9.64
CA LEU A 94 -6.41 1.48 -10.42
C LEU A 94 -7.56 0.48 -10.28
N LEU A 95 -8.08 0.29 -9.06
CA LEU A 95 -9.24 -0.56 -8.80
C LEU A 95 -10.48 -0.04 -9.54
N TYR A 96 -10.70 1.28 -9.50
CA TYR A 96 -11.75 1.94 -10.28
C TYR A 96 -11.62 1.60 -11.78
N ARG A 97 -10.41 1.71 -12.35
CA ARG A 97 -10.17 1.41 -13.77
C ARG A 97 -10.44 -0.06 -14.12
N VAL A 98 -10.13 -0.99 -13.22
CA VAL A 98 -10.46 -2.42 -13.39
C VAL A 98 -11.98 -2.61 -13.41
N LEU A 99 -12.67 -2.11 -12.39
CA LEU A 99 -14.12 -2.27 -12.25
C LEU A 99 -14.90 -1.58 -13.38
N ARG A 100 -14.43 -0.43 -13.86
CA ARG A 100 -15.10 0.33 -14.93
C ARG A 100 -15.19 -0.39 -16.26
N ARG A 101 -14.41 -1.46 -16.46
CA ARG A 101 -14.50 -2.28 -17.67
C ARG A 101 -15.85 -3.00 -17.79
N SER A 102 -16.50 -3.29 -16.66
CA SER A 102 -17.76 -4.03 -16.62
C SER A 102 -18.86 -3.33 -15.83
N TRP A 103 -18.54 -2.39 -14.96
CA TRP A 103 -19.50 -1.73 -14.07
C TRP A 103 -19.79 -0.26 -14.48
N PRO A 104 -20.99 0.26 -14.15
CA PRO A 104 -21.29 1.68 -14.28
C PRO A 104 -20.34 2.55 -13.46
N GLY A 105 -20.14 3.81 -13.90
CA GLY A 105 -19.27 4.81 -13.28
C GLY A 105 -19.39 4.92 -11.77
N SER A 106 -20.61 5.17 -11.28
CA SER A 106 -20.90 5.35 -9.86
C SER A 106 -20.60 4.10 -9.03
N HIS A 107 -20.96 2.92 -9.51
CA HIS A 107 -20.78 1.66 -8.79
C HIS A 107 -19.29 1.30 -8.67
N ALA A 108 -18.54 1.45 -9.76
CA ALA A 108 -17.10 1.25 -9.73
C ALA A 108 -16.40 2.26 -8.81
N ALA A 109 -16.84 3.53 -8.81
CA ALA A 109 -16.29 4.55 -7.92
C ALA A 109 -16.56 4.20 -6.45
N ALA A 110 -17.81 3.91 -6.11
CA ALA A 110 -18.22 3.55 -4.76
C ALA A 110 -17.44 2.33 -4.24
N ALA A 111 -17.33 1.27 -5.03
CA ALA A 111 -16.57 0.06 -4.67
C ALA A 111 -15.07 0.35 -4.54
N ALA A 112 -14.49 1.16 -5.43
CA ALA A 112 -13.07 1.48 -5.40
C ALA A 112 -12.69 2.39 -4.22
N THR A 113 -13.60 3.28 -3.78
CA THR A 113 -13.36 4.18 -2.64
C THR A 113 -13.70 3.56 -1.30
N PHE A 114 -14.49 2.48 -1.27
CA PHE A 114 -14.92 1.84 -0.02
C PHE A 114 -13.76 1.54 0.94
N PRO A 115 -12.60 1.00 0.50
CA PRO A 115 -11.46 0.77 1.39
C PRO A 115 -10.95 2.05 2.06
N LEU A 116 -11.05 3.22 1.41
CA LEU A 116 -10.56 4.51 1.95
C LEU A 116 -11.37 5.02 3.15
N PHE A 117 -12.57 4.48 3.36
CA PHE A 117 -13.47 4.88 4.45
C PHE A 117 -13.49 3.88 5.61
N LEU A 118 -12.61 2.87 5.59
CA LEU A 118 -12.41 2.00 6.75
C LEU A 118 -11.61 2.76 7.83
N GLU A 119 -11.97 2.57 9.10
CA GLU A 119 -11.28 3.23 10.23
C GLU A 119 -9.77 2.96 10.22
N SER A 120 -9.38 1.73 9.85
CA SER A 120 -7.97 1.31 9.79
C SER A 120 -7.12 2.05 8.75
N VAL A 121 -7.72 2.82 7.83
CA VAL A 121 -6.97 3.65 6.87
C VAL A 121 -6.13 4.70 7.57
N ARG A 122 -6.58 5.17 8.74
CA ARG A 122 -5.82 6.15 9.54
C ARG A 122 -4.47 5.57 9.94
N GLU A 123 -4.43 4.30 10.30
CA GLU A 123 -3.20 3.57 10.64
C GLU A 123 -2.31 3.41 9.40
N LEU A 124 -2.90 3.10 8.23
CA LEU A 124 -2.16 3.02 6.96
C LEU A 124 -1.46 4.33 6.60
N ILE A 125 -2.03 5.49 6.95
CA ILE A 125 -1.44 6.79 6.66
C ILE A 125 -0.43 7.19 7.74
N ALA A 126 -0.74 6.93 9.01
CA ALA A 126 0.02 7.44 10.13
C ALA A 126 1.26 6.58 10.50
N TRP A 127 1.22 5.28 10.27
CA TRP A 127 2.23 4.36 10.82
C TRP A 127 3.02 3.66 9.69
N PRO A 128 4.36 3.84 9.65
CA PRO A 128 5.25 3.20 8.67
C PRO A 128 5.07 1.68 8.48
N SER A 129 5.04 0.86 9.54
CA SER A 129 4.90 -0.61 9.39
C SER A 129 3.61 -1.07 8.74
N HIS A 130 2.56 -0.25 8.72
CA HIS A 130 1.36 -0.56 7.95
C HIS A 130 1.58 -0.55 6.43
N PHE A 131 2.79 -0.23 5.96
CA PHE A 131 3.19 -0.53 4.58
C PHE A 131 3.06 -2.03 4.24
N VAL A 132 3.10 -2.94 5.22
CA VAL A 132 2.79 -4.38 5.03
C VAL A 132 1.40 -4.54 4.39
N ASP A 133 0.38 -3.90 4.96
CA ASP A 133 -1.00 -3.95 4.49
C ASP A 133 -1.22 -3.09 3.23
N LEU A 134 -0.70 -1.85 3.25
CA LEU A 134 -0.84 -0.94 2.12
C LEU A 134 -0.11 -1.45 0.87
N GLY A 135 1.12 -1.93 1.02
CA GLY A 135 1.90 -2.52 -0.05
C GLY A 135 1.20 -3.75 -0.62
N SER A 136 0.72 -4.65 0.26
CA SER A 136 -0.07 -5.79 -0.19
C SER A 136 -1.30 -5.35 -0.99
N TYR A 137 -2.09 -4.39 -0.48
CA TYR A 137 -3.26 -3.87 -1.19
C TYR A 137 -2.88 -3.25 -2.55
N PHE A 138 -1.89 -2.36 -2.57
CA PHE A 138 -1.50 -1.63 -3.77
C PHE A 138 -1.02 -2.58 -4.88
N PHE A 139 -0.10 -3.51 -4.55
CA PHE A 139 0.43 -4.46 -5.52
C PHE A 139 -0.60 -5.50 -5.95
N ALA A 140 -1.52 -5.90 -5.06
CA ALA A 140 -2.67 -6.74 -5.40
C ALA A 140 -3.57 -6.07 -6.45
N VAL A 141 -3.93 -4.80 -6.25
CA VAL A 141 -4.73 -4.05 -7.21
C VAL A 141 -3.96 -3.80 -8.52
N LEU A 142 -2.65 -3.54 -8.45
CA LEU A 142 -1.80 -3.40 -9.63
C LEU A 142 -1.76 -4.70 -10.44
N ALA A 143 -1.70 -5.86 -9.79
CA ALA A 143 -1.78 -7.16 -10.45
C ALA A 143 -3.09 -7.35 -11.22
N LEU A 144 -4.23 -7.04 -10.58
CA LEU A 144 -5.55 -7.07 -11.22
C LEU A 144 -5.62 -6.12 -12.41
N HIS A 145 -5.07 -4.91 -12.25
CA HIS A 145 -5.02 -3.91 -13.32
C HIS A 145 -4.22 -4.44 -14.51
N GLU A 146 -2.98 -4.87 -14.30
CA GLU A 146 -2.12 -5.37 -15.37
C GLU A 146 -2.74 -6.57 -16.09
N ALA A 147 -3.34 -7.51 -15.35
CA ALA A 147 -4.04 -8.67 -15.92
C ALA A 147 -5.27 -8.26 -16.74
N ALA A 148 -6.08 -7.32 -16.24
CA ALA A 148 -7.22 -6.77 -16.98
C ALA A 148 -6.82 -6.11 -18.31
N PHE A 149 -5.58 -5.63 -18.42
CA PHE A 149 -4.99 -5.08 -19.64
C PHE A 149 -4.05 -6.07 -20.36
N ARG A 150 -4.17 -7.38 -20.10
CA ARG A 150 -3.43 -8.46 -20.78
C ARG A 150 -1.91 -8.41 -20.62
N ARG A 151 -1.41 -7.78 -19.55
CA ARG A 151 0.01 -7.68 -19.22
C ARG A 151 0.38 -8.67 -18.12
N MET A 152 0.36 -9.96 -18.45
CA MET A 152 0.55 -11.04 -17.46
C MET A 152 1.90 -11.02 -16.74
N PRO A 153 3.05 -10.74 -17.38
CA PRO A 153 4.32 -10.69 -16.67
C PRO A 153 4.34 -9.63 -15.56
N SER A 154 3.86 -8.41 -15.83
CA SER A 154 3.76 -7.36 -14.81
C SER A 154 2.68 -7.68 -13.77
N ALA A 155 1.60 -8.36 -14.16
CA ALA A 155 0.60 -8.83 -13.20
C ALA A 155 1.18 -9.83 -12.20
N LEU A 156 1.94 -10.84 -12.67
CA LEU A 156 2.58 -11.84 -11.82
C LEU A 156 3.67 -11.24 -10.93
N LEU A 157 4.47 -10.31 -11.46
CA LEU A 157 5.45 -9.57 -10.66
C LEU A 157 4.77 -8.74 -9.57
N SER A 158 3.64 -8.10 -9.89
CA SER A 158 2.86 -7.35 -8.91
C SER A 158 2.23 -8.27 -7.87
N LEU A 159 1.70 -9.43 -8.26
CA LEU A 159 1.19 -10.43 -7.31
C LEU A 159 2.30 -10.92 -6.38
N LEU A 160 3.49 -11.21 -6.93
CA LEU A 160 4.64 -11.58 -6.12
C LEU A 160 5.01 -10.47 -5.13
N ALA A 161 5.07 -9.22 -5.58
CA ALA A 161 5.32 -8.08 -4.70
C ALA A 161 4.27 -7.98 -3.58
N SER A 162 2.99 -8.21 -3.89
CA SER A 162 1.93 -8.27 -2.88
C SER A 162 2.18 -9.37 -1.85
N LEU A 163 2.56 -10.57 -2.28
CA LEU A 163 2.84 -11.71 -1.39
C LEU A 163 4.07 -11.47 -0.50
N LEU A 164 5.07 -10.78 -1.04
CA LEU A 164 6.27 -10.37 -0.30
C LEU A 164 5.98 -9.22 0.70
N CYS A 165 4.85 -8.52 0.56
CA CYS A 165 4.31 -7.62 1.57
C CYS A 165 3.45 -8.35 2.60
N LYS A 166 2.49 -9.19 2.17
CA LYS A 166 1.58 -9.95 3.05
C LYS A 166 0.94 -11.13 2.30
N GLU A 167 0.74 -12.24 3.00
CA GLU A 167 0.13 -13.47 2.47
C GLU A 167 -1.31 -13.29 2.00
N SER A 168 -2.04 -12.29 2.53
CA SER A 168 -3.38 -11.93 2.09
C SER A 168 -3.45 -11.58 0.59
N GLY A 169 -2.31 -11.23 -0.03
CA GLY A 169 -2.20 -11.06 -1.48
C GLY A 169 -2.60 -12.30 -2.29
N VAL A 170 -2.58 -13.50 -1.68
CA VAL A 170 -2.97 -14.77 -2.33
C VAL A 170 -4.41 -14.74 -2.85
N VAL A 171 -5.28 -13.94 -2.24
CA VAL A 171 -6.67 -13.78 -2.69
C VAL A 171 -6.73 -13.26 -4.13
N VAL A 172 -5.79 -12.40 -4.54
CA VAL A 172 -5.75 -11.90 -5.92
C VAL A 172 -5.30 -12.96 -6.91
N ALA A 173 -4.48 -13.94 -6.50
CA ALA A 173 -4.08 -15.03 -7.38
C ALA A 173 -5.31 -15.80 -7.92
N LEU A 174 -6.36 -15.94 -7.10
CA LEU A 174 -7.62 -16.59 -7.49
C LEU A 174 -8.46 -15.76 -8.48
N LEU A 175 -8.15 -14.48 -8.62
CA LEU A 175 -8.86 -13.54 -9.50
C LEU A 175 -8.12 -13.29 -10.82
N LEU A 176 -6.88 -13.78 -10.95
CA LEU A 176 -6.13 -13.70 -12.20
C LEU A 176 -6.64 -14.77 -13.19
N PRO A 177 -6.66 -14.46 -14.50
CA PRO A 177 -7.14 -15.36 -15.55
C PRO A 177 -6.17 -16.51 -15.87
#